data_AF-A0A967W5N3-F1
#
_entry.id   AF-A0A967W5N3-F1
#
_cell.length_a   1.000
_cell.length_b   1.000
_cell.length_c   1.000
_cell.angle_alpha   90.00
_cell.angle_beta   90.00
_cell.angle_gamma   90.00
#
_symmetry.space_group_name_H-M   'P 1'
#
loop_
_entity.id
_entity.type
_entity.pdbx_description
1 polymer ?
#
loop_
_entity_poly.entity_id
_entity_poly.type
_entity_poly.pdbx_seq_one_letter_code
_entity_poly.pdbx_strand_id
1 'polypeptide(L)'
;FHRISVDGDTSTNDTVLLLANGAAGLRLDGTARAPFQRALDGLCQELALEILRDGEGASRFLRLEITGARTEEQALLAARAIATS
;
A
#
# COMPACT_ATOMS: atom_id res chain seq x y z
N PHE A 1 -1.37 1.00 0.04
CA PHE A 1 -2.12 2.16 0.58
C PHE A 1 -2.20 2.16 2.11
N HIS A 2 -2.75 1.16 2.81
CA HIS A 2 -2.89 1.24 4.30
C HIS A 2 -1.60 1.11 5.15
N ARG A 3 -0.42 1.23 4.52
CA ARG A 3 0.92 1.10 5.13
C ARG A 3 1.81 2.31 4.83
N ILE A 4 1.21 3.41 4.38
CA ILE A 4 1.87 4.71 4.21
C ILE A 4 1.18 5.73 5.13
N SER A 5 1.90 6.80 5.47
CA SER A 5 1.40 7.94 6.23
C SER A 5 2.24 9.16 5.86
N VAL A 6 1.60 10.32 5.63
CA VAL A 6 2.31 11.59 5.39
C VAL A 6 2.39 12.38 6.70
N ASP A 7 1.24 12.68 7.29
CA ASP A 7 1.08 13.48 8.53
C ASP A 7 0.40 12.70 9.66
N GLY A 8 -0.23 11.56 9.36
CA GLY A 8 -0.95 10.73 10.33
C GLY A 8 -2.46 10.93 10.32
N ASP A 9 -2.95 11.92 9.57
CA ASP A 9 -4.38 12.22 9.49
C ASP A 9 -5.04 11.39 8.39
N THR A 10 -6.09 10.64 8.77
CA THR A 10 -6.85 9.84 7.81
C THR A 10 -7.93 10.73 7.17
N SER A 11 -7.89 10.86 5.85
CA SER A 11 -8.87 11.64 5.09
C SER A 11 -10.27 11.01 5.18
N THR A 12 -11.30 11.86 5.16
CA THR A 12 -12.71 11.44 5.12
C THR A 12 -13.12 10.85 3.76
N ASN A 13 -12.25 10.93 2.74
CA ASN A 13 -12.59 10.67 1.36
C ASN A 13 -11.65 9.66 0.67
N ASP A 14 -10.71 9.07 1.39
CA ASP A 14 -9.79 8.08 0.82
C ASP A 14 -10.57 6.94 0.15
N THR A 15 -10.38 6.79 -1.17
CA THR A 15 -11.13 5.85 -2.00
C THR A 15 -10.22 5.21 -3.03
N VAL A 16 -10.27 3.88 -3.14
CA VAL A 16 -9.61 3.11 -4.20
C VAL A 16 -10.65 2.26 -4.90
N LEU A 17 -10.72 2.35 -6.23
CA LEU A 17 -11.64 1.57 -7.06
C LEU A 17 -10.84 0.74 -8.07
N LEU A 18 -11.23 -0.51 -8.25
CA LEU A 18 -10.70 -1.40 -9.29
C LEU A 18 -11.85 -1.86 -10.18
N LEU A 19 -11.81 -1.49 -11.46
CA LEU A 19 -12.83 -1.82 -12.44
C LEU A 19 -12.23 -2.79 -13.48
N ALA A 20 -12.97 -3.84 -13.83
CA ALA A 20 -12.57 -4.83 -14.82
C ALA A 20 -13.70 -5.07 -15.83
N ASN A 21 -13.44 -4.79 -17.11
CA ASN A 21 -14.44 -4.90 -18.18
C ASN A 21 -14.44 -6.26 -18.91
N GLY A 22 -13.46 -7.12 -18.63
CA GLY A 22 -13.34 -8.45 -19.24
C GLY A 22 -12.92 -8.48 -20.72
N ALA A 23 -12.53 -7.35 -21.32
CA ALA A 23 -12.22 -7.27 -22.75
C ALA A 23 -11.03 -8.15 -23.20
N ALA A 24 -10.16 -8.55 -22.27
CA ALA A 24 -9.04 -9.46 -22.55
C ALA A 24 -9.47 -10.92 -22.77
N GLY A 25 -10.75 -11.27 -22.54
CA GLY A 25 -11.27 -12.64 -22.69
C GLY A 25 -10.67 -13.65 -21.70
N LEU A 26 -9.89 -13.18 -20.74
CA LEU A 26 -9.18 -13.99 -19.76
C LEU A 26 -9.96 -14.05 -18.44
N ARG A 27 -10.05 -15.24 -17.86
CA ARG A 27 -10.51 -15.43 -16.49
C ARG A 27 -9.32 -15.46 -15.54
N LEU A 28 -9.46 -14.82 -14.38
CA LEU A 28 -8.43 -14.82 -13.32
C LEU A 28 -8.51 -16.09 -12.46
N ASP A 29 -8.46 -17.25 -13.10
CA ASP A 29 -8.42 -18.55 -12.46
C ASP A 29 -7.09 -19.28 -12.74
N GLY A 30 -6.88 -20.40 -12.05
CA GLY A 30 -5.69 -21.24 -12.20
C GLY A 30 -4.38 -20.46 -12.18
N THR A 31 -3.66 -20.52 -13.30
CA THR A 31 -2.33 -19.93 -13.48
C THR A 31 -2.33 -18.43 -13.71
N ALA A 32 -3.46 -17.83 -14.11
CA ALA A 32 -3.56 -16.39 -14.42
C ALA A 32 -3.72 -15.51 -13.16
N ARG A 33 -4.27 -16.08 -12.08
CA ARG A 33 -4.58 -15.34 -10.84
C ARG A 33 -3.32 -14.77 -10.17
N ALA A 34 -2.30 -15.60 -9.98
CA ALA A 34 -1.10 -15.18 -9.24
C ALA A 34 -0.27 -14.09 -9.97
N PRO A 35 -0.04 -14.18 -11.30
CA PRO A 35 0.58 -13.09 -12.06
C PRO A 35 -0.21 -11.78 -11.98
N PHE A 36 -1.54 -11.84 -12.14
CA PHE A 36 -2.39 -10.66 -12.02
C PHE A 36 -2.29 -10.01 -10.64
N GLN A 37 -2.39 -10.82 -9.57
CA GLN A 37 -2.28 -10.31 -8.20
C GLN A 37 -0.91 -9.63 -7.97
N ARG A 38 0.19 -10.25 -8.42
CA ARG A 38 1.53 -9.64 -8.28
C ARG A 38 1.64 -8.31 -9.02
N ALA A 39 1.10 -8.22 -10.24
CA ALA A 39 1.10 -6.98 -11.00
C ALA A 39 0.26 -5.90 -10.31
N LEU A 40 -0.91 -6.26 -9.79
CA LEU A 40 -1.78 -5.36 -9.04
C LEU A 40 -1.12 -4.88 -7.74
N ASP A 41 -0.48 -5.78 -6.99
CA ASP A 41 0.24 -5.45 -5.76
C ASP A 41 1.40 -4.47 -6.04
N GLY A 42 2.18 -4.74 -7.10
CA GLY A 42 3.26 -3.87 -7.55
C GLY A 42 2.74 -2.48 -7.92
N LEU A 43 1.68 -2.40 -8.72
CA LEU A 43 1.04 -1.13 -9.09
C LEU A 43 0.53 -0.38 -7.86
N CYS A 44 -0.16 -1.05 -6.94
CA CYS A 44 -0.66 -0.43 -5.71
C CYS A 44 0.49 0.07 -4.81
N GLN A 45 1.61 -0.65 -4.79
CA GLN A 45 2.80 -0.24 -4.05
C GLN A 45 3.46 0.99 -4.67
N GLU A 46 3.62 1.02 -5.99
CA GLU A 46 4.16 2.17 -6.72
C GLU A 46 3.29 3.42 -6.51
N LEU A 47 1.98 3.32 -6.70
CA LEU A 47 1.06 4.43 -6.47
C LEU A 47 1.09 4.91 -5.01
N ALA A 48 1.21 4.01 -4.03
CA ALA A 48 1.36 4.41 -2.64
C ALA A 48 2.68 5.17 -2.37
N LEU A 49 3.76 4.80 -3.05
CA LEU A 49 5.03 5.53 -2.95
C LEU A 49 4.97 6.89 -3.64
N GLU A 50 4.26 7.02 -4.76
CA GLU A 50 4.02 8.31 -5.41
C GLU A 50 3.22 9.28 -4.53
N ILE A 51 2.19 8.80 -3.81
CA ILE A 51 1.47 9.63 -2.83
C ILE A 51 2.41 10.20 -1.76
N LEU A 52 3.33 9.37 -1.24
CA LEU A 52 4.33 9.86 -0.28
C LEU A 52 5.26 10.89 -0.91
N ARG A 53 5.66 10.69 -2.18
CA ARG A 53 6.58 11.57 -2.90
C ARG A 53 6.03 12.97 -3.12
N ASP A 54 4.73 13.06 -3.33
CA ASP A 54 4.02 14.32 -3.48
C ASP A 54 3.53 14.90 -2.13
N GLY A 55 3.91 14.28 -1.00
CA GLY A 55 3.58 14.78 0.33
C GLY A 55 4.12 16.19 0.55
N GLU A 56 3.30 17.05 1.15
CA GLU A 56 3.64 18.46 1.39
C GLU A 56 4.96 18.58 2.16
N GLY A 57 5.95 19.26 1.58
CA GLY A 57 7.25 19.48 2.21
C GLY A 57 8.16 18.23 2.29
N ALA A 58 7.81 17.12 1.65
CA ALA A 58 8.60 15.90 1.71
C ALA A 58 9.97 16.05 1.02
N SER A 59 11.05 16.00 1.81
CA SER A 59 12.45 16.03 1.33
C SER A 59 13.24 14.74 1.65
N ARG A 60 12.61 13.85 2.41
CA ARG A 60 13.18 12.60 2.94
C ARG A 60 12.09 11.54 2.98
N PHE A 61 12.46 10.30 2.62
CA PHE A 61 11.57 9.14 2.70
C PHE A 61 12.12 8.16 3.72
N LEU A 62 11.23 7.66 4.58
CA LEU A 62 11.56 6.67 5.61
C LEU A 62 10.84 5.37 5.29
N ARG A 63 11.60 4.27 5.25
CA ARG A 63 11.06 2.92 5.20
C ARG A 63 11.29 2.28 6.56
N LEU A 64 10.20 1.89 7.22
CA LEU A 64 10.26 1.16 8.48
C LEU A 64 10.08 -0.34 8.21
N GLU A 65 11.04 -1.14 8.65
CA GLU A 65 10.97 -2.58 8.64
C GLU A 65 10.97 -3.08 10.10
N ILE A 66 9.86 -3.69 10.51
CA ILE A 66 9.69 -4.21 11.86
C ILE A 66 9.78 -5.73 11.82
N THR A 67 10.81 -6.28 12.44
CA THR A 67 11.05 -7.72 12.53
C THR A 67 10.94 -8.20 13.97
N GLY A 68 10.58 -9.48 14.18
CA GLY A 68 10.55 -10.10 15.51
C GLY A 68 9.29 -9.79 16.35
N ALA A 69 8.30 -9.12 15.78
CA ALA A 69 6.98 -9.01 16.41
C ALA A 69 6.29 -10.38 16.47
N ARG A 70 5.45 -10.60 17.49
CA ARG A 70 4.73 -11.88 17.62
C ARG A 70 3.63 -12.04 16.58
N THR A 71 3.06 -10.94 16.11
CA THR A 71 2.04 -10.92 15.05
C THR A 71 2.29 -9.74 14.12
N GLU A 72 1.72 -9.80 12.91
CA GLU A 72 1.80 -8.72 11.93
C GLU A 72 1.11 -7.44 12.44
N GLU A 73 0.01 -7.57 13.18
CA GLU A 73 -0.69 -6.43 13.78
C GLU A 73 0.18 -5.72 14.80
N GLN A 74 0.94 -6.48 15.60
CA GLN A 74 1.91 -5.90 16.54
C GLN A 74 3.04 -5.18 15.80
N ALA A 75 3.55 -5.76 14.70
CA ALA A 75 4.53 -5.10 13.85
C ALA A 75 3.99 -3.78 13.27
N LEU A 76 2.74 -3.79 12.80
CA LEU A 76 2.06 -2.61 12.26
C LEU A 76 1.86 -1.53 13.30
N LEU A 77 1.43 -1.89 14.52
CA LEU A 77 1.25 -0.94 15.62
C LEU A 77 2.57 -0.25 15.97
N ALA A 78 3.65 -1.02 16.08
CA ALA A 78 4.99 -0.47 16.31
C ALA A 78 5.45 0.45 15.16
N ALA A 79 5.26 0.03 13.91
CA ALA A 79 5.61 0.85 12.75
C ALA A 79 4.85 2.19 12.74
N ARG A 80 3.54 2.17 13.03
CA ARG A 80 2.71 3.38 13.10
C ARG A 80 3.16 4.31 14.22
N ALA A 81 3.42 3.77 15.42
CA ALA A 81 3.90 4.56 16.54
C ALA A 81 5.24 5.27 16.26
N ILE A 82 6.15 4.64 15.51
CA ILE A 82 7.41 5.26 15.10
C ILE A 82 7.18 6.30 13.99
N ALA A 83 6.29 6.02 13.04
CA ALA A 83 6.06 6.89 11.88
C ALA A 83 5.34 8.21 12.22
N THR A 84 4.56 8.24 13.31
CA THR A 84 3.76 9.42 13.71
C THR A 84 4.28 10.08 14.99
N SER A 85 5.54 9.80 15.39
CA SER A 85 6.18 10.35 16.59
C SER A 85 7.17 11.47 16.27
#